data_AF-A0A7C6N7G1-F1
#
_entry.id   AF-A0A7C6N7G1-F1
#
_cell.length_a   1.000
_cell.length_b   1.000
_cell.length_c   1.000
_cell.angle_alpha   90.00
_cell.angle_beta   90.00
_cell.angle_gamma   90.00
#
_symmetry.space_group_name_H-M   'P 1'
#
loop_
_entity.id
_entity.type
_entity.pdbx_description
1 polymer ?
#
loop_
_entity_poly.entity_id
_entity_poly.type
_entity_poly.pdbx_seq_one_letter_code
_entity_poly.pdbx_strand_id
1 'polypeptide(L)' 'MLRVKKHINSINLITINSWNEWTETSYLQPDNKYGYGYSEALKRVFKEK' A
#
# COMPACT_ATOMS: atom_id res chain seq x y z
N MET A 1 0.45 -10.69 2.04
CA MET A 1 1.45 -10.69 0.94
C MET A 1 1.10 -9.56 -0.02
N LEU A 2 1.82 -8.45 0.01
CA LEU A 2 1.53 -7.29 -0.85
C LEU A 2 1.76 -7.68 -2.31
N ARG A 3 0.69 -7.67 -3.11
CA ARG A 3 0.75 -7.92 -4.55
C ARG A 3 0.88 -6.60 -5.27
N VAL A 4 2.01 -6.39 -5.93
CA VAL A 4 2.26 -5.24 -6.81
C VAL A 4 2.19 -5.72 -8.26
N LYS A 5 1.31 -5.13 -9.06
CA LYS A 5 1.23 -5.39 -10.50
C LYS A 5 1.76 -4.19 -11.29
N LYS A 6 2.67 -4.45 -12.23
CA LYS A 6 3.20 -3.44 -13.16
C LYS A 6 2.54 -3.65 -14.53
N HIS A 7 1.85 -2.63 -15.04
CA HIS A 7 1.30 -2.64 -16.41
C HIS A 7 2.22 -1.82 -17.34
N ILE A 8 2.61 -2.41 -18.47
CA ILE A 8 3.32 -1.72 -19.56
C ILE A 8 2.28 -1.08 -20.48
N ASN A 9 2.02 0.20 -20.26
CA ASN A 9 1.50 1.17 -21.23
C ASN A 9 1.53 2.56 -20.55
N SER A 10 2.57 3.34 -20.85
CA SER A 10 2.75 4.80 -20.67
C SER A 10 2.35 5.52 -19.37
N ILE A 11 1.86 4.83 -18.34
CA ILE A 11 1.48 5.41 -17.05
C ILE A 11 2.19 4.61 -15.96
N ASN A 12 2.95 5.29 -15.11
CA ASN A 12 3.54 4.71 -13.90
C ASN A 12 2.44 4.46 -12.85
N LEU A 13 1.56 3.50 -13.14
CA LEU A 13 0.45 3.13 -12.27
C LEU A 13 0.83 1.92 -11.41
N ILE A 14 0.70 2.08 -10.10
CA ILE A 14 0.83 1.01 -9.12
C ILE A 14 -0.53 0.82 -8.45
N THR A 15 -1.01 -0.43 -8.42
CA THR A 15 -2.21 -0.80 -7.66
C THR A 15 -1.79 -1.57 -6.41
N ILE A 16 -2.43 -1.24 -5.28
CA ILE A 16 -2.20 -1.92 -3.99
C ILE A 16 -3.53 -2.48 -3.50
N ASN A 17 -3.52 -3.77 -3.15
CA ASN A 17 -4.67 -4.46 -2.57
C ASN A 17 -4.45 -4.66 -1.05
N SER A 18 -5.32 -4.22 -0.15
CA SER A 18 -6.48 -3.33 -0.26
C SER A 18 -6.32 -2.20 0.77
N TRP A 19 -7.25 -1.24 0.81
CA TRP A 19 -7.30 -0.31 1.94
C TRP A 19 -7.62 -1.05 3.25
N ASN A 20 -8.64 -1.91 3.24
CA ASN A 20 -9.23 -2.49 4.45
C ASN A 20 -9.67 -3.96 4.29
N GLU A 21 -8.85 -4.80 3.65
CA GLU A 21 -9.11 -6.25 3.62
C GLU A 21 -8.44 -6.95 4.81
N TRP A 22 -9.18 -7.02 5.92
CA TRP A 22 -8.69 -7.50 7.21
C TRP A 22 -8.57 -9.03 7.27
N THR A 23 -9.51 -9.75 6.65
CA THR A 23 -9.58 -11.22 6.77
C THR A 23 -8.41 -11.92 6.08
N GLU A 24 -7.86 -11.28 5.04
CA GLU A 24 -6.70 -11.79 4.30
C GLU A 24 -5.37 -11.15 4.73
N THR A 25 -5.35 -10.39 5.84
CA THR A 25 -4.16 -9.64 6.31
C THR A 25 -3.57 -8.69 5.26
N SER A 26 -4.43 -8.15 4.39
CA SER A 26 -4.05 -7.32 3.25
C SER A 26 -4.68 -5.92 3.37
N TYR A 27 -4.42 -5.26 4.49
CA TYR A 27 -4.94 -3.92 4.81
C TYR A 27 -3.81 -2.90 4.96
N LEU A 28 -4.09 -1.67 4.53
CA LEU A 28 -3.25 -0.48 4.77
C LEU A 28 -3.86 0.44 5.83
N GLN A 29 -5.12 0.20 6.19
CA GLN A 29 -5.84 0.95 7.20
C GLN A 29 -5.06 0.94 8.52
N PRO A 30 -4.96 2.09 9.21
CA PRO A 30 -4.37 2.14 10.53
C PRO A 30 -5.07 1.20 11.51
N ASP A 31 -4.30 0.51 12.34
CA ASP A 31 -4.79 -0.44 13.33
C ASP A 31 -4.18 -0.16 14.71
N ASN A 32 -4.60 -0.92 15.72
CA ASN A 32 -4.09 -0.76 17.08
C ASN A 32 -2.67 -1.31 17.28
N LYS A 33 -2.15 -2.12 16.33
CA LYS A 33 -0.87 -2.83 16.46
C LYS A 33 0.29 -2.05 15.87
N TYR A 34 0.06 -1.40 14.75
CA TYR A 34 1.02 -0.70 13.90
C TYR A 34 0.64 0.77 13.68
N GLY A 35 -0.56 1.20 14.09
CA GLY A 35 -1.01 2.58 13.89
C GLY A 35 -0.93 2.97 12.42
N TYR A 36 -0.26 4.09 12.13
CA TYR A 36 -0.04 4.57 10.77
C TYR A 36 1.17 3.92 10.05
N GLY A 37 1.76 2.86 10.60
CA GLY A 37 3.01 2.27 10.12
C GLY A 37 3.06 2.03 8.60
N TYR A 38 2.01 1.44 8.02
CA TYR A 38 1.95 1.21 6.57
C TYR A 38 1.81 2.51 5.77
N SER A 39 1.04 3.48 6.25
CA SER A 39 0.88 4.79 5.59
C SER A 39 2.18 5.61 5.64
N GLU A 40 2.92 5.57 6.74
CA GLU A 40 4.23 6.21 6.86
C GLU A 40 5.27 5.52 5.98
N ALA A 41 5.22 4.19 5.83
CA ALA A 41 6.06 3.47 4.88
C ALA A 41 5.77 3.88 3.43
N LEU A 42 4.49 4.02 3.05
CA LEU A 42 4.11 4.52 1.72
C LEU A 42 4.62 5.94 1.48
N LYS A 43 4.46 6.83 2.46
CA LYS A 43 5.06 8.18 2.38
C LYS A 43 6.56 8.07 2.18
N ARG A 44 7.29 7.28 2.96
CA ARG A 44 8.75 7.15 2.80
C ARG A 44 9.18 6.67 1.42
N VAL A 45 8.42 5.75 0.80
CA VAL A 45 8.78 5.17 -0.51
C VAL A 45 8.40 6.08 -1.67
N PHE A 46 7.25 6.74 -1.61
CA PHE A 46 6.71 7.51 -2.73
C PHE A 46 6.82 9.03 -2.57
N LYS A 47 7.18 9.53 -1.38
CA LYS A 47 7.30 10.97 -1.10
C LYS A 47 8.75 11.41 -1.25
N GLU A 48 9.18 11.67 -2.49
CA GLU A 48 10.26 12.62 -2.82
C GLU A 48 9.82 13.49 -4.02
N LYS A 49 10.39 14.70 -4.10
CA LYS A 49 9.87 15.94 -4.73
C LYS A 49 9.42 15.87 -6.19
#